data_AF-A0A2P2GIP4-F1
#
_entry.id   AF-A0A2P2GIP4-F1
#
_cell.length_a   1.000
_cell.length_b   1.000
_cell.length_c   1.000
_cell.angle_alpha   90.00
_cell.angle_beta   90.00
_cell.angle_gamma   90.00
#
_symmetry.space_group_name_H-M   'P 1'
#
loop_
_entity.id
_entity.type
_entity.pdbx_description
1 polymer ?
#
loop_
_entity_poly.entity_id
_entity_poly.type
_entity_poly.pdbx_seq_one_letter_code
_entity_poly.pdbx_strand_id
1 'polypeptide(L)'
;MEVPVSRVPPRSRRLLALTAGAALAVPLALAAPARGAEAGTYTVTPLSFTVQAGGRRCTVDADLYRPEGVDAAHPAPAVLATNGFGGSKADGTTDALGRAVAARGYVALVYSGLGFGRTGCLISLDDPLVDGKAATRLVDFLAGARAADDGTRVDFVTRDGTGDPRVGMVGGSYGGAVQLATASVDPRLDALVPLITWNDLAYSLAPNGADRATPGVFKWQWANAFYLMGEGQPLLVPSLDPSRINSLSCLHFVTDACDTVRLLNSGRYPEGETKKVLDFARSVSPVSYLDRVKAPTLLVQGQADSLFNLNEARATYERLESRGVETRMIWQSWGHSGGQKPGELDLGQGDLESSYVGRRVLAWFDRHLRGDRTADTGPEFAYYRDWESGYGTAAAVPALSQKLYLSGDGRLVDDRAEVARGSRWYLNWPLPTSHSESSIAGLVGLPDPAPYDLAGTYLGWRSAPLTAPADLVGSPRATLRVRAPGTERVQDSGDAADKLVLFAKLYDLAPDGTRTLVNRLVAPVRVPDVTRPFTVELPGIVHRYATGHRLEFVIAASDTAYVGNRGIRPVTVTSAPEDTGTLELPLVRGRVG
;
A
#
# COMPACT_ATOMS: atom_id res chain seq x y z
N MET A 1 15.14 -75.58 30.69
CA MET A 1 15.40 -74.84 29.43
C MET A 1 14.39 -73.71 29.40
N GLU A 2 14.82 -72.54 28.96
CA GLU A 2 14.13 -71.23 29.00
C GLU A 2 14.27 -70.44 30.31
N VAL A 3 14.85 -69.26 30.13
CA VAL A 3 15.41 -68.33 31.11
C VAL A 3 14.48 -67.12 31.20
N PRO A 4 14.10 -66.62 32.39
CA PRO A 4 13.39 -65.37 32.52
C PRO A 4 14.39 -64.21 32.69
N VAL A 5 14.17 -63.07 32.02
CA VAL A 5 14.93 -61.85 32.29
C VAL A 5 14.02 -60.73 32.76
N SER A 6 14.48 -60.14 33.87
CA SER A 6 13.82 -59.26 34.81
C SER A 6 13.78 -57.79 34.39
N ARG A 7 12.94 -57.04 35.08
CA ARG A 7 12.73 -55.59 35.03
C ARG A 7 13.76 -54.82 35.87
N VAL A 8 14.35 -53.77 35.25
CA VAL A 8 14.57 -52.38 35.76
C VAL A 8 15.78 -52.15 36.72
N PRO A 9 16.40 -50.93 36.78
CA PRO A 9 17.23 -50.13 35.84
C PRO A 9 18.66 -49.88 36.46
N PRO A 10 19.60 -49.04 35.92
CA PRO A 10 19.65 -47.61 36.32
C PRO A 10 20.46 -46.63 35.39
N ARG A 11 20.29 -45.32 35.67
CA ARG A 11 21.26 -44.21 35.60
C ARG A 11 22.27 -44.12 34.43
N SER A 12 22.12 -43.05 33.63
CA SER A 12 23.24 -42.12 33.37
C SER A 12 22.72 -40.71 33.06
N ARG A 13 23.02 -39.79 33.98
CA ARG A 13 23.08 -38.34 33.74
C ARG A 13 24.51 -38.04 33.29
N ARG A 14 24.70 -37.42 32.13
CA ARG A 14 25.63 -36.29 31.90
C ARG A 14 25.73 -35.94 30.40
N LEU A 15 25.80 -34.63 30.17
CA LEU A 15 26.40 -33.91 29.04
C LEU A 15 25.61 -33.87 27.71
N LEU A 16 24.91 -32.76 27.52
CA LEU A 16 25.07 -31.96 26.29
C LEU A 16 25.05 -30.48 26.68
N ALA A 17 26.22 -29.88 26.52
CA ALA A 17 26.51 -28.48 26.75
C ALA A 17 26.09 -27.65 25.52
N LEU A 18 25.70 -26.40 25.80
CA LEU A 18 25.97 -25.19 25.03
C LEU A 18 26.23 -25.34 23.52
N THR A 19 25.30 -24.83 22.71
CA THR A 19 25.57 -23.97 21.52
C THR A 19 24.23 -23.61 20.86
N ALA A 20 23.61 -22.52 21.32
CA ALA A 20 22.56 -21.82 20.58
C ALA A 20 22.99 -20.35 20.44
N GLY A 21 24.01 -20.16 19.61
CA GLY A 21 24.55 -18.87 19.23
C GLY A 21 25.15 -19.03 17.84
N ALA A 22 24.81 -18.09 16.95
CA ALA A 22 25.20 -17.99 15.54
C ALA A 22 24.37 -18.80 14.53
N ALA A 23 23.35 -18.14 13.96
CA ALA A 23 23.03 -18.18 12.52
C ALA A 23 22.02 -17.06 12.16
N LEU A 24 22.36 -15.80 12.47
CA LEU A 24 21.82 -14.63 11.77
C LEU A 24 23.00 -13.81 11.27
N ALA A 25 23.66 -14.37 10.26
CA ALA A 25 24.56 -13.63 9.39
C ALA A 25 23.98 -13.77 7.98
N VAL A 26 23.00 -12.91 7.68
CA VAL A 26 22.78 -12.51 6.29
C VAL A 26 24.12 -11.88 5.85
N PRO A 27 24.70 -12.22 4.69
CA PRO A 27 25.86 -11.49 4.22
C PRO A 27 25.42 -10.05 4.00
N LEU A 28 25.78 -9.18 4.95
CA LEU A 28 26.02 -7.77 4.71
C LEU A 28 27.07 -7.73 3.60
N ALA A 29 26.61 -7.61 2.36
CA ALA A 29 27.45 -7.16 1.28
C ALA A 29 27.92 -5.77 1.69
N LEU A 30 29.11 -5.70 2.28
CA LEU A 30 29.92 -4.50 2.30
C LEU A 30 30.12 -4.14 0.84
N ALA A 31 29.27 -3.27 0.32
CA ALA A 31 29.53 -2.56 -0.91
C ALA A 31 30.82 -1.78 -0.67
N ALA A 32 31.94 -2.31 -1.15
CA ALA A 32 33.10 -1.50 -1.46
C ALA A 32 32.61 -0.31 -2.31
N PRO A 33 33.20 0.88 -2.20
CA PRO A 33 32.77 2.00 -3.01
C PRO A 33 32.98 1.60 -4.47
N ALA A 34 31.88 1.31 -5.16
CA ALA A 34 31.87 1.19 -6.60
C ALA A 34 32.11 2.61 -7.14
N ARG A 35 33.37 3.04 -7.17
CA ARG A 35 33.82 4.05 -8.13
C ARG A 35 33.88 3.36 -9.49
N GLY A 36 32.70 3.06 -10.03
CA GLY A 36 32.48 2.88 -11.45
C GLY A 36 31.76 4.12 -11.92
N ALA A 37 32.50 5.11 -12.39
CA ALA A 37 31.89 6.16 -13.20
C ALA A 37 31.31 5.46 -14.45
N GLU A 38 29.99 5.42 -14.58
CA GLU A 38 29.41 5.30 -15.92
C GLU A 38 29.98 6.45 -16.74
N ALA A 39 30.64 6.10 -17.84
CA ALA A 39 31.21 7.09 -18.73
C ALA A 39 30.08 7.91 -19.37
N GLY A 40 29.98 9.19 -19.00
CA GLY A 40 29.65 10.28 -19.92
C GLY A 40 28.18 10.64 -20.18
N THR A 41 27.30 10.67 -19.17
CA THR A 41 25.95 11.27 -19.34
C THR A 41 25.53 12.23 -18.23
N TYR A 42 26.09 12.12 -17.02
CA TYR A 42 25.81 13.00 -15.89
C TYR A 42 26.91 12.91 -14.83
N THR A 43 27.02 13.91 -13.96
CA THR A 43 27.87 13.90 -12.75
C THR A 43 27.03 13.71 -11.51
N VAL A 44 27.55 13.00 -10.50
CA VAL A 44 26.89 12.81 -9.21
C VAL A 44 27.69 13.50 -8.11
N THR A 45 27.04 14.41 -7.38
CA THR A 45 27.62 15.13 -6.25
C THR A 45 26.86 14.79 -4.97
N PRO A 46 27.48 14.13 -3.99
CA PRO A 46 26.86 13.90 -2.69
C PRO A 46 26.71 15.21 -1.93
N LEU A 47 25.53 15.44 -1.35
CA LEU A 47 25.19 16.67 -0.62
C LEU A 47 24.56 16.34 0.73
N SER A 48 24.70 17.27 1.65
CA SER A 48 23.95 17.28 2.92
C SER A 48 23.22 18.60 3.11
N PHE A 49 22.04 18.52 3.70
CA PHE A 49 21.24 19.69 4.03
C PHE A 49 20.83 19.67 5.49
N THR A 50 21.23 20.68 6.24
CA THR A 50 20.66 20.95 7.54
C THR A 50 19.28 21.57 7.35
N VAL A 51 18.26 20.97 7.97
CA VAL A 51 16.87 21.45 7.98
C VAL A 51 16.31 21.45 9.41
N GLN A 52 15.23 22.22 9.62
CA GLN A 52 14.43 22.17 10.85
C GLN A 52 13.15 21.40 10.54
N ALA A 53 12.92 20.27 11.20
CA ALA A 53 11.72 19.44 11.02
C ALA A 53 11.33 18.80 12.36
N GLY A 54 10.04 18.82 12.69
CA GLY A 54 9.52 18.19 13.92
C GLY A 54 10.14 18.75 15.22
N GLY A 55 10.51 20.03 15.24
CA GLY A 55 11.19 20.67 16.38
C GLY A 55 12.66 20.23 16.55
N ARG A 56 13.25 19.58 15.54
CA ARG A 56 14.62 19.07 15.55
C ARG A 56 15.42 19.64 14.39
N ARG A 57 16.73 19.76 14.60
CA ARG A 57 17.71 20.01 13.54
C ARG A 57 18.10 18.67 12.92
N CYS A 58 17.77 18.46 11.65
CA CYS A 58 17.99 17.22 10.92
C CYS A 58 19.01 17.44 9.81
N THR A 59 19.87 16.44 9.58
CA THR A 59 20.68 16.37 8.36
C THR A 59 19.93 15.55 7.32
N VAL A 60 19.73 16.06 6.11
CA VAL A 60 19.19 15.31 4.97
C VAL A 60 20.34 14.93 4.05
N ASP A 61 20.51 13.63 3.82
CA ASP A 61 21.52 13.05 2.93
C ASP A 61 20.96 12.91 1.52
N ALA A 62 21.65 13.47 0.53
CA ALA A 62 21.19 13.54 -0.85
C ALA A 62 22.32 13.36 -1.87
N ASP A 63 21.97 13.06 -3.12
CA ASP A 63 22.84 13.06 -4.28
C ASP A 63 22.23 13.94 -5.37
N LEU A 64 23.03 14.85 -5.90
CA LEU A 64 22.68 15.71 -7.04
C LEU A 64 23.27 15.12 -8.31
N TYR A 65 22.40 14.73 -9.23
CA TYR A 65 22.74 14.26 -10.57
C TYR A 65 22.56 15.42 -11.54
N ARG A 66 23.66 15.86 -12.15
CA ARG A 66 23.67 16.93 -13.16
C ARG A 66 23.96 16.33 -14.53
N PRO A 67 23.03 16.39 -15.50
CA PRO A 67 23.28 15.91 -16.85
C PRO A 67 24.44 16.62 -17.53
N GLU A 68 25.09 15.96 -18.48
CA GLU A 68 26.12 16.57 -19.32
C GLU A 68 25.53 17.76 -20.12
N GLY A 69 26.31 18.83 -20.26
CA GLY A 69 25.90 20.04 -20.99
C GLY A 69 24.91 20.95 -20.25
N VAL A 70 24.33 20.52 -19.13
CA VAL A 70 23.47 21.37 -18.29
C VAL A 70 24.33 22.35 -17.50
N ASP A 71 24.09 23.65 -17.63
CA ASP A 71 24.78 24.71 -16.90
C ASP A 71 23.88 25.96 -16.75
N ALA A 72 24.44 27.07 -16.24
CA ALA A 72 23.66 28.29 -16.04
C ALA A 72 23.15 28.91 -17.36
N ALA A 73 23.82 28.65 -18.49
CA ALA A 73 23.39 29.11 -19.82
C ALA A 73 22.42 28.11 -20.49
N HIS A 74 22.52 26.83 -20.13
CA HIS A 74 21.68 25.74 -20.63
C HIS A 74 21.02 24.99 -19.46
N PRO A 75 20.07 25.63 -18.74
CA PRO A 75 19.44 25.02 -17.59
C PRO A 75 18.49 23.88 -18.02
N ALA A 76 18.22 22.96 -17.09
CA ALA A 76 17.27 21.86 -17.28
C ALA A 76 16.24 21.79 -16.14
N PRO A 77 15.03 21.27 -16.38
CA PRO A 77 14.08 21.01 -15.31
C PRO A 77 14.61 19.96 -14.33
N ALA A 78 14.11 19.99 -13.10
CA ALA A 78 14.54 19.09 -12.03
C ALA A 78 13.50 18.01 -11.70
N VAL A 79 13.98 16.87 -11.19
CA VAL A 79 13.17 15.81 -10.61
C VAL A 79 13.71 15.48 -9.22
N LEU A 80 12.86 15.59 -8.21
CA LEU A 80 13.15 15.23 -6.82
C LEU A 80 12.59 13.83 -6.53
N ALA A 81 13.42 12.93 -5.97
CA ALA A 81 13.01 11.56 -5.66
C ALA A 81 13.51 11.10 -4.29
N THR A 82 12.77 10.19 -3.66
CA THR A 82 13.15 9.57 -2.39
C THR A 82 12.66 8.13 -2.25
N ASN A 83 13.17 7.44 -1.24
CA ASN A 83 12.98 6.02 -1.00
C ASN A 83 11.60 5.65 -0.46
N GLY A 84 11.22 4.39 -0.67
CA GLY A 84 10.14 3.73 0.07
C GLY A 84 10.51 3.49 1.54
N PHE A 85 9.54 3.03 2.34
CA PHE A 85 9.75 2.85 3.78
C PHE A 85 10.91 1.88 4.08
N GLY A 86 11.85 2.29 4.94
CA GLY A 86 13.01 1.47 5.31
C GLY A 86 14.20 1.55 4.35
N GLY A 87 14.06 2.22 3.20
CA GLY A 87 15.09 2.39 2.18
C GLY A 87 16.07 3.53 2.45
N SER A 88 16.72 4.02 1.39
CA SER A 88 17.59 5.20 1.41
C SER A 88 17.87 5.70 0.00
N LYS A 89 18.55 6.85 -0.16
CA LYS A 89 18.98 7.32 -1.50
C LYS A 89 19.85 6.33 -2.29
N ALA A 90 20.42 5.32 -1.63
CA ALA A 90 21.33 4.33 -2.21
C ALA A 90 20.80 2.88 -2.06
N ASP A 91 19.48 2.69 -2.04
CA ASP A 91 18.84 1.37 -1.87
C ASP A 91 18.72 0.53 -3.15
N GLY A 92 19.34 0.96 -4.25
CA GLY A 92 19.30 0.29 -5.56
C GLY A 92 18.12 0.74 -6.41
N THR A 93 16.98 1.06 -5.81
CA THR A 93 15.78 1.52 -6.54
C THR A 93 15.77 3.04 -6.70
N THR A 94 16.10 3.76 -5.63
CA THR A 94 16.00 5.22 -5.60
C THR A 94 17.13 5.87 -6.40
N ASP A 95 18.36 5.35 -6.31
CA ASP A 95 19.48 5.80 -7.13
C ASP A 95 19.33 5.40 -8.60
N ALA A 96 18.76 4.23 -8.91
CA ALA A 96 18.47 3.84 -10.29
C ALA A 96 17.47 4.79 -10.95
N LEU A 97 16.43 5.21 -10.22
CA LEU A 97 15.50 6.24 -10.66
C LEU A 97 16.21 7.58 -10.93
N GLY A 98 17.09 8.02 -10.01
CA GLY A 98 17.91 9.22 -10.18
C GLY A 98 18.80 9.18 -11.44
N ARG A 99 19.50 8.07 -11.65
CA ARG A 99 20.30 7.84 -12.87
C ARG A 99 19.43 7.87 -14.12
N ALA A 100 18.27 7.21 -14.09
CA ALA A 100 17.37 7.11 -15.23
C ALA A 100 16.83 8.49 -15.66
N VAL A 101 16.41 9.34 -14.72
CA VAL A 101 15.94 10.70 -15.09
C VAL A 101 17.11 11.61 -15.50
N ALA A 102 18.28 11.48 -14.87
CA ALA A 102 19.47 12.26 -15.21
C ALA A 102 20.02 11.94 -16.60
N ALA A 103 20.07 10.66 -16.98
CA ALA A 103 20.44 10.22 -18.31
C ALA A 103 19.53 10.79 -19.42
N ARG A 104 18.33 11.26 -19.04
CA ARG A 104 17.35 11.87 -19.94
C ARG A 104 17.41 13.39 -19.93
N GLY A 105 18.39 14.01 -19.26
CA GLY A 105 18.57 15.45 -19.26
C GLY A 105 17.75 16.21 -18.22
N TYR A 106 17.25 15.53 -17.18
CA TYR A 106 16.67 16.18 -16.00
C TYR A 106 17.72 16.31 -14.90
N VAL A 107 17.76 17.43 -14.18
CA VAL A 107 18.56 17.50 -12.95
C VAL A 107 17.89 16.64 -11.88
N ALA A 108 18.53 15.57 -11.42
CA ALA A 108 17.94 14.73 -10.37
C ALA A 108 18.48 15.12 -9.00
N LEU A 109 17.60 15.30 -8.02
CA LEU A 109 18.00 15.37 -6.62
C LEU A 109 17.37 14.18 -5.90
N VAL A 110 18.20 13.23 -5.49
CA VAL A 110 17.74 12.03 -4.79
C VAL A 110 18.13 12.14 -3.33
N TYR A 111 17.18 11.99 -2.40
CA TYR A 111 17.46 12.11 -0.96
C TYR A 111 16.92 10.92 -0.16
N SER A 112 17.51 10.66 1.01
CA SER A 112 16.93 9.71 1.96
C SER A 112 15.89 10.41 2.84
N GLY A 113 14.70 9.82 2.99
CA GLY A 113 13.63 10.35 3.85
C GLY A 113 14.04 10.48 5.32
N LEU A 114 13.30 11.28 6.10
CA LEU A 114 13.59 11.45 7.53
C LEU A 114 13.54 10.10 8.27
N GLY A 115 14.53 9.86 9.13
CA GLY A 115 14.70 8.58 9.83
C GLY A 115 15.31 7.44 8.98
N PHE A 116 15.73 7.69 7.74
CA PHE A 116 16.25 6.64 6.85
C PHE A 116 17.65 6.92 6.32
N GLY A 117 18.36 5.86 5.90
CA GLY A 117 19.73 5.98 5.37
C GLY A 117 20.66 6.69 6.35
N ARG A 118 21.27 7.81 5.91
CA ARG A 118 22.05 8.72 6.78
C ARG A 118 21.31 10.02 7.17
N THR A 119 20.04 10.15 6.79
CA THR A 119 19.22 11.32 7.12
C THR A 119 18.72 11.28 8.56
N GLY A 120 18.92 12.33 9.36
CA GLY A 120 18.49 12.41 10.76
C GLY A 120 16.96 12.43 10.97
N CYS A 121 16.57 12.77 12.20
CA CYS A 121 15.20 12.93 12.67
C CYS A 121 14.33 11.67 12.73
N LEU A 122 13.19 11.81 13.39
CA LEU A 122 12.26 10.71 13.66
C LEU A 122 11.43 10.40 12.41
N ILE A 123 10.94 9.17 12.33
CA ILE A 123 9.94 8.77 11.35
C ILE A 123 8.59 9.37 11.76
N SER A 124 8.10 10.32 10.96
CA SER A 124 6.81 11.02 11.15
C SER A 124 5.68 10.54 10.24
N LEU A 125 5.93 9.53 9.39
CA LEU A 125 4.97 8.96 8.45
C LEU A 125 4.53 9.93 7.33
N ASP A 126 5.49 10.59 6.70
CA ASP A 126 5.31 11.61 5.65
C ASP A 126 4.37 12.74 6.08
N ASP A 127 4.57 13.22 7.31
CA ASP A 127 3.82 14.35 7.84
C ASP A 127 4.10 15.60 6.99
N PRO A 128 3.08 16.26 6.41
CA PRO A 128 3.28 17.45 5.58
C PRO A 128 4.00 18.60 6.31
N LEU A 129 3.83 18.72 7.62
CA LEU A 129 4.46 19.76 8.44
C LEU A 129 5.88 19.39 8.91
N VAL A 130 6.32 18.15 8.70
CA VAL A 130 7.65 17.65 9.08
C VAL A 130 8.43 17.25 7.83
N ASP A 131 8.04 16.14 7.18
CA ASP A 131 8.67 15.60 5.97
C ASP A 131 8.43 16.53 4.77
N GLY A 132 7.19 17.00 4.59
CA GLY A 132 6.83 17.91 3.50
C GLY A 132 7.64 19.21 3.54
N LYS A 133 7.76 19.83 4.73
CA LYS A 133 8.60 21.03 4.93
C LYS A 133 10.10 20.77 4.81
N ALA A 134 10.58 19.57 5.16
CA ALA A 134 11.96 19.19 4.92
C ALA A 134 12.25 19.12 3.42
N ALA A 135 11.37 18.49 2.64
CA ALA A 135 11.47 18.43 1.18
C ALA A 135 11.34 19.81 0.51
N THR A 136 10.50 20.72 1.02
CA THR A 136 10.47 22.14 0.59
C THR A 136 11.85 22.81 0.65
N ARG A 137 12.72 22.40 1.59
CA ARG A 137 14.09 22.93 1.64
C ARG A 137 14.97 22.41 0.52
N LEU A 138 14.70 21.23 -0.01
CA LEU A 138 15.38 20.72 -1.20
C LEU A 138 14.87 21.44 -2.45
N VAL A 139 13.57 21.79 -2.50
CA VAL A 139 13.02 22.69 -3.53
C VAL A 139 13.66 24.07 -3.46
N ASP A 140 13.87 24.65 -2.27
CA ASP A 140 14.61 25.92 -2.10
C ASP A 140 16.04 25.84 -2.66
N PHE A 141 16.70 24.69 -2.53
CA PHE A 141 18.03 24.47 -3.10
C PHE A 141 17.98 24.42 -4.63
N LEU A 142 17.04 23.68 -5.22
CA LEU A 142 16.82 23.64 -6.67
C LEU A 142 16.44 25.01 -7.24
N ALA A 143 15.74 25.83 -6.45
CA ALA A 143 15.44 27.23 -6.76
C ALA A 143 16.66 28.16 -6.71
N GLY A 144 17.82 27.67 -6.24
CA GLY A 144 19.01 28.46 -5.93
C GLY A 144 18.84 29.45 -4.78
N ALA A 145 17.79 29.31 -3.97
CA ALA A 145 17.50 30.17 -2.82
C ALA A 145 18.35 29.84 -1.60
N ARG A 146 18.94 28.64 -1.55
CA ARG A 146 19.91 28.22 -0.51
C ARG A 146 21.04 27.40 -1.10
N ALA A 147 22.10 27.24 -0.31
CA ALA A 147 23.18 26.29 -0.58
C ALA A 147 22.95 24.97 0.19
N ALA A 148 23.64 23.92 -0.25
CA ALA A 148 23.92 22.75 0.57
C ALA A 148 24.91 23.12 1.70
N ASP A 149 25.09 22.25 2.67
CA ASP A 149 25.90 22.54 3.86
C ASP A 149 27.40 22.74 3.54
N ASP A 150 27.88 22.20 2.41
CA ASP A 150 29.24 22.39 1.91
C ASP A 150 29.44 23.67 1.08
N GLY A 151 28.37 24.48 0.92
CA GLY A 151 28.38 25.70 0.12
C GLY A 151 28.00 25.51 -1.36
N THR A 152 27.76 24.27 -1.81
CA THR A 152 27.30 24.00 -3.19
C THR A 152 25.99 24.73 -3.48
N ARG A 153 25.89 25.34 -4.67
CA ARG A 153 24.72 26.06 -5.16
C ARG A 153 24.29 25.52 -6.52
N VAL A 154 23.00 25.68 -6.84
CA VAL A 154 22.42 25.33 -8.13
C VAL A 154 21.91 26.59 -8.82
N ASP A 155 22.46 26.85 -10.00
CA ASP A 155 22.09 27.94 -10.91
C ASP A 155 21.72 27.42 -12.32
N PHE A 156 21.68 26.10 -12.49
CA PHE A 156 21.45 25.40 -13.75
C PHE A 156 20.11 24.64 -13.80
N VAL A 157 19.20 24.92 -12.87
CA VAL A 157 17.81 24.42 -12.91
C VAL A 157 16.92 25.47 -13.56
N THR A 158 16.05 25.03 -14.47
CA THR A 158 15.04 25.89 -15.13
C THR A 158 14.13 26.52 -14.06
N ARG A 159 13.78 27.79 -14.23
CA ARG A 159 12.93 28.52 -13.29
C ARG A 159 11.75 29.15 -14.00
N ASP A 160 10.59 29.06 -13.38
CA ASP A 160 9.34 29.66 -13.87
C ASP A 160 9.13 31.07 -13.31
N GLY A 161 9.87 31.39 -12.26
CA GLY A 161 9.91 32.70 -11.64
C GLY A 161 11.06 32.84 -10.64
N THR A 162 11.12 33.99 -9.97
CA THR A 162 12.11 34.20 -8.89
C THR A 162 11.79 33.27 -7.72
N GLY A 163 12.72 32.36 -7.41
CA GLY A 163 12.55 31.39 -6.30
C GLY A 163 11.62 30.21 -6.63
N ASP A 164 11.24 30.06 -7.90
CA ASP A 164 10.30 29.06 -8.39
C ASP A 164 10.99 28.16 -9.43
N PRO A 165 11.57 27.02 -9.01
CA PRO A 165 12.23 26.08 -9.90
C PRO A 165 11.18 25.24 -10.63
N ARG A 166 11.43 24.90 -11.89
CA ARG A 166 10.62 23.90 -12.57
C ARG A 166 11.00 22.50 -12.09
N VAL A 167 10.16 21.89 -11.27
CA VAL A 167 10.47 20.64 -10.57
C VAL A 167 9.28 19.70 -10.45
N GLY A 168 9.50 18.44 -10.78
CA GLY A 168 8.57 17.34 -10.49
C GLY A 168 9.07 16.40 -9.39
N MET A 169 8.20 15.51 -8.92
CA MET A 169 8.55 14.43 -8.00
C MET A 169 8.13 13.06 -8.52
N VAL A 170 8.89 12.03 -8.15
CA VAL A 170 8.58 10.61 -8.43
C VAL A 170 9.16 9.71 -7.34
N GLY A 171 8.45 8.63 -7.01
CA GLY A 171 8.80 7.73 -5.93
C GLY A 171 7.64 6.79 -5.58
N GLY A 172 8.00 5.61 -5.06
CA GLY A 172 7.03 4.58 -4.68
C GLY A 172 6.78 4.52 -3.18
N SER A 173 5.60 4.03 -2.79
CA SER A 173 5.23 3.76 -1.41
C SER A 173 5.32 5.05 -0.56
N TYR A 174 6.17 5.06 0.47
CA TYR A 174 6.54 6.24 1.25
C TYR A 174 7.07 7.40 0.36
N GLY A 175 7.96 7.11 -0.58
CA GLY A 175 8.42 8.09 -1.58
C GLY A 175 7.32 8.58 -2.53
N GLY A 176 6.16 7.93 -2.55
CA GLY A 176 4.95 8.42 -3.22
C GLY A 176 4.17 9.42 -2.34
N ALA A 177 4.00 9.11 -1.06
CA ALA A 177 3.18 9.91 -0.14
C ALA A 177 3.82 11.26 0.16
N VAL A 178 5.15 11.30 0.35
CA VAL A 178 5.86 12.56 0.59
C VAL A 178 5.63 13.58 -0.52
N GLN A 179 5.39 13.15 -1.76
CA GLN A 179 5.12 14.06 -2.89
C GLN A 179 3.83 14.85 -2.66
N LEU A 180 2.77 14.16 -2.25
CA LEU A 180 1.48 14.76 -1.91
C LEU A 180 1.60 15.63 -0.65
N ALA A 181 2.38 15.18 0.33
CA ALA A 181 2.65 15.92 1.56
C ALA A 181 3.38 17.25 1.27
N THR A 182 4.46 17.22 0.49
CA THR A 182 5.21 18.40 0.04
C THR A 182 4.34 19.32 -0.81
N ALA A 183 3.62 18.80 -1.80
CA ALA A 183 2.74 19.61 -2.66
C ALA A 183 1.60 20.28 -1.88
N SER A 184 1.23 19.75 -0.70
CA SER A 184 0.22 20.37 0.16
C SER A 184 0.72 21.59 0.94
N VAL A 185 2.05 21.78 1.02
CA VAL A 185 2.70 22.87 1.75
C VAL A 185 3.65 23.72 0.88
N ASP A 186 3.93 23.29 -0.35
CA ASP A 186 4.77 23.98 -1.33
C ASP A 186 4.09 23.95 -2.71
N PRO A 187 3.59 25.09 -3.21
CA PRO A 187 2.87 25.15 -4.48
C PRO A 187 3.79 25.11 -5.71
N ARG A 188 5.12 25.11 -5.54
CA ARG A 188 6.12 25.17 -6.62
C ARG A 188 6.40 23.82 -7.30
N LEU A 189 5.68 22.75 -6.93
CA LEU A 189 5.82 21.47 -7.61
C LEU A 189 4.94 21.44 -8.87
N ASP A 190 5.53 21.09 -10.00
CA ASP A 190 4.86 21.16 -11.32
C ASP A 190 4.29 19.83 -11.80
N ALA A 191 4.78 18.70 -11.25
CA ALA A 191 4.33 17.36 -11.65
C ALA A 191 4.63 16.34 -10.56
N LEU A 192 3.64 15.51 -10.22
CA LEU A 192 3.82 14.41 -9.26
C LEU A 192 3.58 13.06 -9.95
N VAL A 193 4.37 12.06 -9.53
CA VAL A 193 4.19 10.66 -9.92
C VAL A 193 4.28 9.78 -8.67
N PRO A 194 3.22 9.73 -7.84
CA PRO A 194 3.15 8.81 -6.71
C PRO A 194 2.87 7.39 -7.21
N LEU A 195 3.77 6.45 -6.91
CA LEU A 195 3.56 5.03 -7.19
C LEU A 195 3.18 4.29 -5.91
N ILE A 196 2.20 3.38 -6.00
CA ILE A 196 1.78 2.43 -4.96
C ILE A 196 1.71 3.05 -3.57
N THR A 197 1.05 4.21 -3.41
CA THR A 197 1.03 4.93 -2.13
C THR A 197 -0.36 4.95 -1.49
N TRP A 198 -0.46 5.42 -0.24
CA TRP A 198 -1.71 5.50 0.49
C TRP A 198 -2.42 6.83 0.28
N ASN A 199 -3.72 6.82 0.55
CA ASN A 199 -4.55 8.00 0.75
C ASN A 199 -4.89 8.23 2.24
N ASP A 200 -5.04 7.15 3.00
CA ASP A 200 -5.48 7.10 4.40
C ASP A 200 -4.79 5.92 5.13
N LEU A 201 -3.78 6.23 5.96
CA LEU A 201 -3.09 5.23 6.78
C LEU A 201 -4.00 4.55 7.79
N ALA A 202 -5.06 5.23 8.26
CA ALA A 202 -6.01 4.59 9.18
C ALA A 202 -6.69 3.39 8.50
N TYR A 203 -7.06 3.53 7.22
CA TYR A 203 -7.57 2.43 6.42
C TYR A 203 -6.47 1.43 6.02
N SER A 204 -5.28 1.90 5.67
CA SER A 204 -4.23 1.02 5.17
C SER A 204 -3.74 0.02 6.24
N LEU A 205 -3.62 0.48 7.49
CA LEU A 205 -3.14 -0.31 8.64
C LEU A 205 -4.26 -1.00 9.42
N ALA A 206 -5.47 -0.43 9.40
CA ALA A 206 -6.65 -1.01 10.04
C ALA A 206 -7.88 -0.82 9.14
N PRO A 207 -7.97 -1.53 8.00
CA PRO A 207 -9.05 -1.34 7.04
C PRO A 207 -10.40 -1.70 7.61
N ASN A 208 -11.42 -0.95 7.19
CA ASN A 208 -12.80 -1.34 7.36
C ASN A 208 -13.53 -1.13 6.04
N GLY A 209 -14.00 -2.22 5.44
CA GLY A 209 -14.77 -2.17 4.19
C GLY A 209 -16.17 -1.58 4.39
N ALA A 210 -16.67 -1.44 5.63
CA ALA A 210 -18.03 -0.96 5.86
C ALA A 210 -18.16 0.57 5.88
N ASP A 211 -17.22 1.25 6.52
CA ASP A 211 -17.14 2.71 6.57
C ASP A 211 -15.71 3.12 6.97
N ARG A 212 -15.44 4.43 6.98
CA ARG A 212 -14.18 4.98 7.49
C ARG A 212 -14.31 5.45 8.95
N ALA A 213 -15.51 5.51 9.54
CA ALA A 213 -15.72 6.08 10.87
C ALA A 213 -15.43 5.08 12.00
N THR A 214 -15.75 3.82 11.77
CA THR A 214 -15.56 2.69 12.68
C THR A 214 -14.10 2.23 12.60
N PRO A 215 -13.39 2.10 13.74
CA PRO A 215 -12.03 1.57 13.77
C PRO A 215 -11.96 0.22 13.09
N GLY A 216 -11.08 0.05 12.10
CA GLY A 216 -11.10 -1.17 11.31
C GLY A 216 -10.44 -2.38 11.95
N VAL A 217 -10.02 -3.30 11.11
CA VAL A 217 -9.44 -4.58 11.50
C VAL A 217 -7.93 -4.48 11.35
N PHE A 218 -7.21 -4.61 12.47
CA PHE A 218 -5.77 -4.40 12.49
C PHE A 218 -5.02 -5.41 11.60
N LYS A 219 -4.33 -4.90 10.56
CA LYS A 219 -3.49 -5.65 9.62
C LYS A 219 -2.10 -5.87 10.22
N TRP A 220 -2.03 -6.75 11.22
CA TRP A 220 -0.87 -6.85 12.12
C TRP A 220 0.43 -7.22 11.40
N GLN A 221 0.37 -8.05 10.35
CA GLN A 221 1.59 -8.51 9.65
C GLN A 221 2.33 -7.33 9.03
N TRP A 222 1.64 -6.52 8.21
CA TRP A 222 2.22 -5.32 7.62
C TRP A 222 2.63 -4.28 8.67
N ALA A 223 1.74 -3.93 9.58
CA ALA A 223 1.98 -2.86 10.54
C ALA A 223 3.15 -3.15 11.48
N ASN A 224 3.24 -4.38 12.01
CA ASN A 224 4.34 -4.75 12.91
C ASN A 224 5.65 -4.94 12.15
N ALA A 225 5.61 -5.37 10.89
CA ALA A 225 6.80 -5.42 10.07
C ALA A 225 7.40 -4.03 9.84
N PHE A 226 6.58 -3.02 9.48
CA PHE A 226 7.07 -1.65 9.33
C PHE A 226 7.55 -1.05 10.65
N TYR A 227 6.82 -1.28 11.74
CA TYR A 227 7.25 -0.83 13.05
C TYR A 227 8.62 -1.41 13.42
N LEU A 228 8.83 -2.72 13.21
CA LEU A 228 10.12 -3.37 13.45
C LEU A 228 11.22 -2.84 12.51
N MET A 229 10.92 -2.65 11.22
CA MET A 229 11.87 -2.09 10.26
C MET A 229 12.30 -0.67 10.64
N GLY A 230 11.37 0.17 11.09
CA GLY A 230 11.65 1.55 11.52
C GLY A 230 12.43 1.61 12.84
N GLU A 231 11.95 0.93 13.89
CA GLU A 231 12.63 0.87 15.20
C GLU A 231 13.96 0.12 15.15
N GLY A 232 14.18 -0.73 14.12
CA GLY A 232 15.42 -1.45 13.90
C GLY A 232 16.51 -0.63 13.19
N GLN A 233 16.18 0.45 12.49
CA GLN A 233 17.17 1.29 11.78
C GLN A 233 18.34 1.75 12.68
N PRO A 234 18.14 2.11 13.96
CA PRO A 234 19.24 2.45 14.87
C PRO A 234 20.28 1.35 15.10
N LEU A 235 19.93 0.09 14.84
CA LEU A 235 20.84 -1.04 14.98
C LEU A 235 21.60 -1.33 13.68
N LEU A 236 21.10 -0.83 12.55
CA LEU A 236 21.59 -1.17 11.21
C LEU A 236 22.53 -0.10 10.63
N VAL A 237 22.46 1.14 11.13
CA VAL A 237 23.25 2.26 10.61
C VAL A 237 24.36 2.63 11.60
N PRO A 238 25.65 2.58 11.22
CA PRO A 238 26.72 3.02 12.10
C PRO A 238 26.65 4.53 12.39
N SER A 239 27.00 4.95 13.60
CA SER A 239 27.07 6.36 14.01
C SER A 239 25.77 7.15 13.82
N LEU A 240 24.68 6.67 14.43
CA LEU A 240 23.38 7.35 14.32
C LEU A 240 23.43 8.81 14.73
N ASP A 241 22.77 9.63 13.90
CA ASP A 241 22.39 10.99 14.23
C ASP A 241 21.48 10.99 15.49
N PRO A 242 21.87 11.67 16.59
CA PRO A 242 21.08 11.71 17.83
C PRO A 242 19.66 12.26 17.63
N SER A 243 19.42 13.05 16.58
CA SER A 243 18.09 13.55 16.24
C SER A 243 17.09 12.42 15.90
N ARG A 244 17.58 11.21 15.64
CA ARG A 244 16.75 9.99 15.43
C ARG A 244 16.26 9.34 16.71
N ILE A 245 16.72 9.78 17.88
CA ILE A 245 16.34 9.16 19.15
C ILE A 245 15.19 9.96 19.78
N ASN A 246 14.06 9.30 20.01
CA ASN A 246 12.90 9.85 20.70
C ASN A 246 12.93 9.49 22.19
N SER A 247 12.53 8.27 22.56
CA SER A 247 12.51 7.79 23.95
C SER A 247 12.85 6.31 24.04
N LEU A 248 13.18 5.80 25.23
CA LEU A 248 13.47 4.37 25.42
C LEU A 248 12.30 3.43 25.04
N SER A 249 11.08 3.96 25.03
CA SER A 249 9.86 3.18 24.76
C SER A 249 9.41 3.26 23.28
N CYS A 250 9.98 4.20 22.54
CA CYS A 250 9.65 4.55 21.17
C CYS A 250 10.90 5.25 20.63
N LEU A 251 11.82 4.50 20.04
CA LEU A 251 13.17 5.00 19.78
C LEU A 251 13.21 5.88 18.56
N HIS A 252 12.57 5.50 17.46
CA HIS A 252 12.83 6.11 16.15
C HIS A 252 11.61 6.77 15.52
N PHE A 253 10.40 6.40 15.93
CA PHE A 253 9.20 7.08 15.48
C PHE A 253 8.83 8.28 16.36
N VAL A 254 8.00 9.16 15.82
CA VAL A 254 7.23 10.11 16.64
C VAL A 254 6.31 9.37 17.62
N THR A 255 6.06 9.96 18.79
CA THR A 255 5.33 9.31 19.89
C THR A 255 3.94 8.81 19.48
N ASP A 256 3.19 9.59 18.70
CA ASP A 256 1.83 9.21 18.31
C ASP A 256 1.79 8.00 17.36
N ALA A 257 2.85 7.78 16.55
CA ALA A 257 2.97 6.56 15.73
C ALA A 257 3.22 5.32 16.60
N CYS A 258 4.07 5.43 17.63
CA CYS A 258 4.26 4.35 18.60
C CYS A 258 3.00 4.07 19.42
N ASP A 259 2.28 5.10 19.84
CA ASP A 259 0.99 4.96 20.55
C ASP A 259 -0.03 4.25 19.67
N THR A 260 -0.06 4.55 18.36
CA THR A 260 -0.89 3.85 17.38
C THR A 260 -0.59 2.35 17.34
N VAL A 261 0.68 1.97 17.20
CA VAL A 261 1.08 0.54 17.17
C VAL A 261 0.78 -0.15 18.50
N ARG A 262 1.00 0.51 19.64
CA ARG A 262 0.68 -0.03 20.97
C ARG A 262 -0.82 -0.28 21.14
N LEU A 263 -1.66 0.68 20.75
CA LEU A 263 -3.11 0.51 20.82
C LEU A 263 -3.56 -0.64 19.92
N LEU A 264 -3.10 -0.68 18.67
CA LEU A 264 -3.44 -1.72 17.71
C LEU A 264 -3.08 -3.13 18.22
N ASN A 265 -1.90 -3.28 18.81
CA ASN A 265 -1.43 -4.54 19.41
C ASN A 265 -2.08 -4.89 20.76
N SER A 266 -2.73 -3.94 21.44
CA SER A 266 -3.39 -4.21 22.72
C SER A 266 -4.61 -5.12 22.60
N GLY A 267 -5.20 -5.20 21.38
CA GLY A 267 -6.46 -5.92 21.13
C GLY A 267 -7.67 -5.27 21.81
N ARG A 268 -7.54 -4.04 22.31
CA ARG A 268 -8.60 -3.21 22.87
C ARG A 268 -8.61 -1.88 22.14
N TYR A 269 -9.80 -1.40 21.83
CA TYR A 269 -10.03 -0.16 21.08
C TYR A 269 -11.06 0.70 21.80
N PRO A 270 -10.74 1.23 23.01
CA PRO A 270 -11.62 2.17 23.69
C PRO A 270 -11.78 3.45 22.87
N GLU A 271 -12.96 4.06 22.90
CA GLU A 271 -13.32 5.18 22.02
C GLU A 271 -12.32 6.35 22.03
N GLY A 272 -11.89 6.80 23.22
CA GLY A 272 -11.01 7.97 23.36
C GLY A 272 -9.62 7.75 22.77
N GLU A 273 -8.94 6.68 23.16
CA GLU A 273 -7.63 6.29 22.64
C GLU A 273 -7.71 6.01 21.14
N THR A 274 -8.78 5.35 20.70
CA THR A 274 -8.97 5.02 19.29
C THR A 274 -9.17 6.27 18.45
N LYS A 275 -9.95 7.24 18.94
CA LYS A 275 -10.09 8.54 18.28
C LYS A 275 -8.74 9.24 18.15
N LYS A 276 -7.93 9.27 19.21
CA LYS A 276 -6.59 9.90 19.18
C LYS A 276 -5.71 9.32 18.06
N VAL A 277 -5.63 7.99 17.95
CA VAL A 277 -4.76 7.36 16.93
C VAL A 277 -5.31 7.51 15.51
N LEU A 278 -6.64 7.51 15.34
CA LEU A 278 -7.28 7.77 14.04
C LEU A 278 -7.06 9.21 13.59
N ASP A 279 -7.15 10.17 14.50
CA ASP A 279 -6.90 11.59 14.21
C ASP A 279 -5.43 11.78 13.79
N PHE A 280 -4.47 11.16 14.49
CA PHE A 280 -3.05 11.18 14.10
C PHE A 280 -2.81 10.51 12.74
N ALA A 281 -3.29 9.28 12.54
CA ALA A 281 -3.10 8.56 11.28
C ALA A 281 -3.64 9.37 10.08
N ARG A 282 -4.77 10.06 10.26
CA ARG A 282 -5.35 10.94 9.24
C ARG A 282 -4.59 12.24 9.06
N SER A 283 -4.04 12.84 10.12
CA SER A 283 -3.30 14.11 10.01
C SER A 283 -2.05 13.98 9.14
N VAL A 284 -1.44 12.79 9.11
CA VAL A 284 -0.29 12.47 8.24
C VAL A 284 -0.69 11.82 6.91
N SER A 285 -1.99 11.67 6.63
CA SER A 285 -2.48 11.03 5.41
C SER A 285 -3.04 12.02 4.38
N PRO A 286 -2.87 11.77 3.06
CA PRO A 286 -3.37 12.63 1.99
C PRO A 286 -4.84 13.02 2.09
N VAL A 287 -5.70 12.13 2.59
CA VAL A 287 -7.13 12.40 2.81
C VAL A 287 -7.40 13.71 3.58
N SER A 288 -6.47 14.18 4.41
CA SER A 288 -6.60 15.43 5.18
C SER A 288 -6.03 16.69 4.50
N TYR A 289 -5.27 16.54 3.42
CA TYR A 289 -4.51 17.65 2.83
C TYR A 289 -4.52 17.74 1.30
N LEU A 290 -5.12 16.78 0.59
CA LEU A 290 -5.22 16.81 -0.88
C LEU A 290 -5.88 18.07 -1.45
N ASP A 291 -6.73 18.77 -0.69
CA ASP A 291 -7.34 20.03 -1.12
C ASP A 291 -6.33 21.14 -1.41
N ARG A 292 -5.14 21.05 -0.81
CA ARG A 292 -4.04 22.01 -1.00
C ARG A 292 -3.12 21.64 -2.15
N VAL A 293 -3.20 20.40 -2.64
CA VAL A 293 -2.42 19.95 -3.80
C VAL A 293 -2.99 20.60 -5.07
N LYS A 294 -2.08 21.11 -5.91
CA LYS A 294 -2.39 21.77 -7.20
C LYS A 294 -1.59 21.21 -8.36
N ALA A 295 -0.46 20.56 -8.06
CA ALA A 295 0.41 19.96 -9.05
C ALA A 295 -0.33 18.87 -9.85
N PRO A 296 -0.26 18.88 -11.19
CA PRO A 296 -0.66 17.76 -12.03
C PRO A 296 -0.10 16.44 -11.49
N THR A 297 -0.95 15.42 -11.36
CA THR A 297 -0.58 14.15 -10.73
C THR A 297 -0.88 12.94 -11.62
N LEU A 298 0.14 12.12 -11.90
CA LEU A 298 0.00 10.78 -12.47
C LEU A 298 0.09 9.73 -11.35
N LEU A 299 -1.05 9.18 -10.94
CA LEU A 299 -1.11 8.13 -9.93
C LEU A 299 -0.88 6.76 -10.56
N VAL A 300 -0.01 5.94 -9.96
CA VAL A 300 0.19 4.55 -10.36
C VAL A 300 -0.07 3.65 -9.16
N GLN A 301 -0.98 2.68 -9.27
CA GLN A 301 -1.32 1.76 -8.18
C GLN A 301 -1.24 0.30 -8.62
N GLY A 302 -0.92 -0.59 -7.69
CA GLY A 302 -0.74 -2.01 -7.96
C GLY A 302 -2.00 -2.84 -7.76
N GLN A 303 -2.33 -3.68 -8.74
CA GLN A 303 -3.44 -4.65 -8.64
C GLN A 303 -3.20 -5.73 -7.59
N ALA A 304 -1.93 -6.12 -7.38
CA ALA A 304 -1.49 -7.05 -6.35
C ALA A 304 -0.96 -6.34 -5.09
N ASP A 305 -1.55 -5.19 -4.73
CA ASP A 305 -1.19 -4.45 -3.52
C ASP A 305 -2.23 -4.69 -2.41
N SER A 306 -1.86 -5.49 -1.40
CA SER A 306 -2.72 -5.72 -0.23
C SER A 306 -2.55 -4.65 0.85
N LEU A 307 -1.48 -3.87 0.82
CA LEU A 307 -1.17 -2.83 1.80
C LEU A 307 -1.97 -1.57 1.49
N PHE A 308 -1.74 -1.02 0.29
CA PHE A 308 -2.41 0.14 -0.29
C PHE A 308 -3.16 -0.34 -1.52
N ASN A 309 -4.33 -0.95 -1.34
CA ASN A 309 -5.08 -1.49 -2.47
C ASN A 309 -5.60 -0.37 -3.41
N LEU A 310 -6.19 -0.77 -4.53
CA LEU A 310 -6.69 0.15 -5.57
C LEU A 310 -7.69 1.20 -5.06
N ASN A 311 -8.37 0.97 -3.93
CA ASN A 311 -9.33 1.93 -3.38
C ASN A 311 -8.63 3.18 -2.84
N GLU A 312 -7.39 3.07 -2.37
CA GLU A 312 -6.61 4.20 -1.87
C GLU A 312 -6.27 5.16 -3.02
N ALA A 313 -5.70 4.65 -4.11
CA ALA A 313 -5.42 5.47 -5.28
C ALA A 313 -6.68 6.03 -5.94
N ARG A 314 -7.79 5.26 -5.99
CA ARG A 314 -9.07 5.77 -6.46
C ARG A 314 -9.55 6.96 -5.63
N ALA A 315 -9.45 6.89 -4.30
CA ALA A 315 -9.86 7.98 -3.42
C ALA A 315 -9.02 9.26 -3.66
N THR A 316 -7.71 9.11 -3.87
CA THR A 316 -6.84 10.25 -4.24
C THR A 316 -7.20 10.81 -5.62
N TYR A 317 -7.38 9.95 -6.62
CA TYR A 317 -7.75 10.32 -7.98
C TYR A 317 -9.04 11.13 -8.02
N GLU A 318 -10.13 10.59 -7.45
CA GLU A 318 -11.43 11.25 -7.41
C GLU A 318 -11.37 12.58 -6.64
N ARG A 319 -10.58 12.64 -5.56
CA ARG A 319 -10.42 13.89 -4.80
C ARG A 319 -9.72 14.96 -5.62
N LEU A 320 -8.59 14.65 -6.25
CA LEU A 320 -7.85 15.60 -7.08
C LEU A 320 -8.66 16.07 -8.29
N GLU A 321 -9.33 15.15 -8.99
CA GLU A 321 -10.22 15.51 -10.10
C GLU A 321 -11.36 16.41 -9.65
N SER A 322 -11.99 16.13 -8.50
CA SER A 322 -13.07 16.99 -7.96
C SER A 322 -12.62 18.42 -7.65
N ARG A 323 -11.30 18.64 -7.52
CA ARG A 323 -10.68 19.96 -7.31
C ARG A 323 -10.17 20.61 -8.59
N GLY A 324 -10.38 19.97 -9.74
CA GLY A 324 -9.90 20.44 -11.04
C GLY A 324 -8.39 20.32 -11.22
N VAL A 325 -7.73 19.46 -10.44
CA VAL A 325 -6.30 19.15 -10.64
C VAL A 325 -6.20 18.15 -11.79
N GLU A 326 -5.34 18.43 -12.77
CA GLU A 326 -5.07 17.49 -13.87
C GLU A 326 -4.53 16.18 -13.29
N THR A 327 -5.31 15.12 -13.43
CA THR A 327 -5.00 13.84 -12.80
C THR A 327 -5.18 12.71 -13.80
N ARG A 328 -4.26 11.75 -13.78
CA ARG A 328 -4.32 10.49 -14.54
C ARG A 328 -4.07 9.34 -13.58
N MET A 329 -4.62 8.16 -13.86
CA MET A 329 -4.41 6.98 -13.03
C MET A 329 -4.08 5.74 -13.85
N ILE A 330 -3.11 4.97 -13.38
CA ILE A 330 -2.73 3.68 -13.95
C ILE A 330 -2.81 2.61 -12.86
N TRP A 331 -3.52 1.51 -13.14
CA TRP A 331 -3.50 0.30 -12.33
C TRP A 331 -2.59 -0.75 -12.96
N GLN A 332 -1.34 -0.81 -12.50
CA GLN A 332 -0.31 -1.72 -12.98
C GLN A 332 -0.45 -3.11 -12.34
N SER A 333 0.23 -4.13 -12.84
CA SER A 333 0.03 -5.53 -12.38
C SER A 333 0.47 -5.74 -10.92
N TRP A 334 1.51 -5.03 -10.49
CA TRP A 334 2.24 -5.31 -9.26
C TRP A 334 2.11 -4.22 -8.22
N GLY A 335 2.25 -4.62 -6.96
CA GLY A 335 2.32 -3.71 -5.82
C GLY A 335 3.20 -4.31 -4.72
N HIS A 336 2.97 -3.88 -3.47
CA HIS A 336 3.75 -4.36 -2.33
C HIS A 336 3.72 -5.89 -2.14
N SER A 337 2.65 -6.56 -2.56
CA SER A 337 2.43 -7.99 -2.31
C SER A 337 2.84 -8.86 -3.51
N GLY A 338 3.62 -8.30 -4.44
CA GLY A 338 4.17 -8.99 -5.62
C GLY A 338 3.40 -8.67 -6.90
N GLY A 339 3.31 -9.65 -7.81
CA GLY A 339 2.57 -9.53 -9.06
C GLY A 339 3.34 -8.93 -10.24
N GLN A 340 4.67 -8.78 -10.14
CA GLN A 340 5.52 -8.27 -11.24
C GLN A 340 5.38 -9.15 -12.48
N LYS A 341 5.19 -8.53 -13.66
CA LYS A 341 5.06 -9.20 -14.95
C LYS A 341 6.08 -8.64 -15.94
N PRO A 342 6.53 -9.42 -16.94
CA PRO A 342 7.41 -8.91 -17.98
C PRO A 342 6.80 -7.68 -18.68
N GLY A 343 7.58 -6.60 -18.80
CA GLY A 343 7.18 -5.35 -19.45
C GLY A 343 6.52 -4.30 -18.53
N GLU A 344 6.24 -4.67 -17.28
CA GLU A 344 5.88 -3.71 -16.24
C GLU A 344 7.11 -2.96 -15.73
N LEU A 345 6.90 -1.76 -15.18
CA LEU A 345 7.98 -0.91 -14.66
C LEU A 345 8.72 -1.62 -13.52
N ASP A 346 10.04 -1.59 -13.60
CA ASP A 346 10.99 -2.00 -12.57
C ASP A 346 11.89 -0.81 -12.22
N LEU A 347 11.56 -0.14 -11.12
CA LEU A 347 12.32 1.01 -10.62
C LEU A 347 13.79 0.67 -10.33
N GLY A 348 14.11 -0.58 -9.96
CA GLY A 348 15.47 -1.03 -9.71
C GLY A 348 16.31 -1.17 -10.98
N GLN A 349 15.66 -1.34 -12.13
CA GLN A 349 16.32 -1.38 -13.44
C GLN A 349 16.29 -0.02 -14.17
N GLY A 350 15.58 0.98 -13.64
CA GLY A 350 15.46 2.30 -14.26
C GLY A 350 14.80 2.28 -15.64
N ASP A 351 13.90 1.33 -15.87
CA ASP A 351 13.36 0.93 -17.17
C ASP A 351 12.22 1.85 -17.69
N LEU A 352 12.44 3.16 -17.61
CA LEU A 352 11.47 4.19 -17.97
C LEU A 352 11.07 4.17 -19.46
N GLU A 353 11.89 3.63 -20.36
CA GLU A 353 11.60 3.62 -21.81
C GLU A 353 10.91 2.35 -22.30
N SER A 354 11.22 1.21 -21.69
CA SER A 354 10.73 -0.09 -22.14
C SER A 354 9.34 -0.42 -21.61
N SER A 355 9.03 0.01 -20.40
CA SER A 355 7.74 -0.27 -19.76
C SER A 355 6.64 0.70 -20.20
N TYR A 356 5.38 0.24 -20.15
CA TYR A 356 4.22 1.11 -20.43
C TYR A 356 4.15 2.26 -19.42
N VAL A 357 4.24 1.96 -18.12
CA VAL A 357 4.18 2.96 -17.05
C VAL A 357 5.36 3.92 -17.15
N GLY A 358 6.57 3.43 -17.39
CA GLY A 358 7.76 4.27 -17.58
C GLY A 358 7.57 5.32 -18.68
N ARG A 359 7.06 4.91 -19.85
CA ARG A 359 6.81 5.85 -20.95
C ARG A 359 5.75 6.89 -20.60
N ARG A 360 4.73 6.51 -19.83
CA ARG A 360 3.72 7.44 -19.30
C ARG A 360 4.34 8.45 -18.33
N VAL A 361 5.27 8.02 -17.47
CA VAL A 361 6.03 8.90 -16.57
C VAL A 361 6.88 9.89 -17.35
N LEU A 362 7.62 9.44 -18.38
CA LEU A 362 8.43 10.32 -19.20
C LEU A 362 7.58 11.35 -19.95
N ALA A 363 6.48 10.92 -20.58
CA ALA A 363 5.57 11.84 -21.26
C ALA A 363 4.92 12.85 -20.31
N TRP A 364 4.62 12.43 -19.06
CA TRP A 364 4.13 13.33 -18.00
C TRP A 364 5.15 14.43 -17.69
N PHE A 365 6.42 14.06 -17.50
CA PHE A 365 7.48 15.02 -17.27
C PHE A 365 7.79 15.88 -18.50
N ASP A 366 7.76 15.33 -19.71
CA ASP A 366 7.94 16.14 -20.93
C ASP A 366 6.83 17.20 -21.06
N ARG A 367 5.57 16.84 -20.78
CA ARG A 367 4.45 17.79 -20.76
C ARG A 367 4.64 18.89 -19.73
N HIS A 368 4.86 18.53 -18.46
CA HIS A 368 4.77 19.47 -17.35
C HIS A 368 6.10 20.14 -17.00
N LEU A 369 7.22 19.46 -17.18
CA LEU A 369 8.54 19.95 -16.84
C LEU A 369 9.33 20.50 -18.04
N ARG A 370 9.07 20.01 -19.27
CA ARG A 370 9.67 20.62 -20.48
C ARG A 370 8.74 21.58 -21.18
N GLY A 371 7.46 21.60 -20.80
CA GLY A 371 6.44 22.40 -21.49
C GLY A 371 6.14 21.90 -22.90
N ASP A 372 6.50 20.64 -23.22
CA ASP A 372 6.18 20.05 -24.51
C ASP A 372 4.67 19.80 -24.59
N ARG A 373 3.96 20.69 -25.31
CA ARG A 373 2.51 20.60 -25.53
C ARG A 373 2.09 19.49 -26.51
N THR A 374 3.05 18.81 -27.14
CA THR A 374 2.79 17.69 -28.04
C THR A 374 2.96 16.33 -27.37
N ALA A 375 3.62 16.26 -26.20
CA ALA A 375 3.74 15.04 -25.42
C ALA A 375 2.36 14.41 -25.12
N ASP A 376 2.19 13.13 -25.46
CA ASP A 376 0.96 12.39 -25.17
C ASP A 376 1.05 11.79 -23.77
N THR A 377 0.37 12.44 -22.81
CA THR A 377 0.30 11.97 -21.43
C THR A 377 -0.61 10.75 -21.26
N GLY A 378 -1.26 10.29 -22.32
CA GLY A 378 -2.10 9.11 -22.41
C GLY A 378 -3.49 9.26 -21.77
N PRO A 379 -4.28 8.17 -21.70
CA PRO A 379 -5.67 8.18 -21.22
C PRO A 379 -5.83 8.53 -19.73
N GLU A 380 -7.06 8.95 -19.37
CA GLU A 380 -7.46 9.33 -17.99
C GLU A 380 -7.21 8.20 -17.01
N PHE A 381 -7.68 7.00 -17.38
CA PHE A 381 -7.52 5.80 -16.60
C PHE A 381 -7.04 4.64 -17.49
N ALA A 382 -6.00 3.94 -17.03
CA ALA A 382 -5.50 2.73 -17.66
C ALA A 382 -5.34 1.60 -16.64
N TYR A 383 -5.49 0.35 -17.07
CA TYR A 383 -5.36 -0.81 -16.18
C TYR A 383 -4.72 -2.01 -16.91
N TYR A 384 -3.77 -2.68 -16.26
CA TYR A 384 -3.11 -3.87 -16.77
C TYR A 384 -4.09 -5.03 -16.87
N ARG A 385 -4.03 -5.83 -17.94
CA ARG A 385 -4.88 -7.01 -18.16
C ARG A 385 -3.98 -8.22 -18.24
N ASP A 386 -4.12 -9.19 -17.34
CA ASP A 386 -3.27 -10.39 -17.35
C ASP A 386 -3.70 -11.41 -18.42
N TRP A 387 -4.92 -11.29 -18.95
CA TRP A 387 -5.49 -12.15 -19.99
C TRP A 387 -5.30 -11.64 -21.44
N GLU A 388 -4.68 -10.47 -21.66
CA GLU A 388 -4.48 -9.88 -22.99
C GLU A 388 -3.26 -8.97 -23.00
N SER A 389 -2.61 -8.77 -24.15
CA SER A 389 -1.51 -7.82 -24.25
C SER A 389 -1.96 -6.37 -24.03
N GLY A 390 -1.13 -5.60 -23.32
CA GLY A 390 -1.30 -4.17 -23.15
C GLY A 390 -2.37 -3.77 -22.14
N TYR A 391 -2.43 -2.47 -21.85
CA TYR A 391 -3.34 -1.89 -20.88
C TYR A 391 -4.72 -1.66 -21.49
N GLY A 392 -5.77 -1.98 -20.73
CA GLY A 392 -7.11 -1.45 -20.98
C GLY A 392 -7.17 0.03 -20.60
N THR A 393 -8.13 0.76 -21.15
CA THR A 393 -8.29 2.21 -20.90
C THR A 393 -9.75 2.58 -20.74
N ALA A 394 -10.04 3.60 -19.95
CA ALA A 394 -11.36 4.17 -19.79
C ALA A 394 -11.26 5.66 -19.38
N ALA A 395 -12.38 6.37 -19.48
CA ALA A 395 -12.46 7.79 -19.09
C ALA A 395 -12.45 8.00 -17.56
N ALA A 396 -12.81 6.98 -16.79
CA ALA A 396 -12.80 6.96 -15.32
C ALA A 396 -12.83 5.50 -14.85
N VAL A 397 -12.69 5.28 -13.54
CA VAL A 397 -12.93 3.95 -12.93
C VAL A 397 -14.38 3.53 -13.20
N PRO A 398 -14.61 2.33 -13.78
CA PRO A 398 -15.96 1.87 -14.10
C PRO A 398 -16.88 1.82 -12.88
N ALA A 399 -18.12 2.28 -13.08
CA ALA A 399 -19.16 2.22 -12.08
C ALA A 399 -19.72 0.80 -11.91
N LEU A 400 -20.41 0.56 -10.79
CA LEU A 400 -21.18 -0.66 -10.56
C LEU A 400 -22.27 -0.79 -11.64
N SER A 401 -22.33 -1.93 -12.33
CA SER A 401 -23.18 -2.13 -13.51
C SER A 401 -24.06 -3.38 -13.45
N GLN A 402 -23.74 -4.35 -12.59
CA GLN A 402 -24.57 -5.53 -12.37
C GLN A 402 -24.81 -5.78 -10.88
N LYS A 403 -26.03 -6.20 -10.53
CA LYS A 403 -26.44 -6.59 -9.17
C LYS A 403 -26.80 -8.06 -9.15
N LEU A 404 -26.30 -8.78 -8.15
CA LEU A 404 -26.59 -10.17 -7.84
C LEU A 404 -27.15 -10.27 -6.42
N TYR A 405 -27.89 -11.35 -6.16
CA TYR A 405 -28.55 -11.63 -4.89
C TYR A 405 -27.97 -12.90 -4.25
N LEU A 406 -27.74 -12.85 -2.94
CA LEU A 406 -27.18 -13.96 -2.17
C LEU A 406 -28.29 -14.95 -1.80
N SER A 407 -28.43 -16.05 -2.54
CA SER A 407 -29.49 -17.04 -2.31
C SER A 407 -29.22 -17.91 -1.07
N GLY A 408 -30.29 -18.39 -0.42
CA GLY A 408 -30.23 -19.20 0.80
C GLY A 408 -29.63 -20.59 0.59
N ASP A 409 -29.59 -21.06 -0.65
CA ASP A 409 -28.94 -22.29 -1.11
C ASP A 409 -27.46 -22.12 -1.50
N GLY A 410 -26.91 -20.90 -1.36
CA GLY A 410 -25.52 -20.59 -1.68
C GLY A 410 -25.25 -20.29 -3.16
N ARG A 411 -26.28 -20.01 -3.95
CA ARG A 411 -26.11 -19.44 -5.30
C ARG A 411 -26.04 -17.91 -5.28
N LEU A 412 -25.36 -17.32 -6.26
CA LEU A 412 -25.57 -15.95 -6.70
C LEU A 412 -26.56 -16.00 -7.87
N VAL A 413 -27.66 -15.26 -7.76
CA VAL A 413 -28.70 -15.15 -8.81
C VAL A 413 -28.85 -13.69 -9.22
N ASP A 414 -29.16 -13.42 -10.49
CA ASP A 414 -29.33 -12.07 -11.03
C ASP A 414 -30.79 -11.57 -10.93
N ASP A 415 -31.75 -12.48 -10.73
CA ASP A 415 -33.13 -12.15 -10.37
C ASP A 415 -33.41 -12.42 -8.88
N ARG A 416 -33.93 -11.40 -8.20
CA ARG A 416 -34.38 -11.48 -6.82
C ARG A 416 -35.47 -12.54 -6.60
N ALA A 417 -36.31 -12.82 -7.60
CA ALA A 417 -37.36 -13.82 -7.50
C ALA A 417 -36.81 -15.26 -7.42
N GLU A 418 -35.58 -15.49 -7.89
CA GLU A 418 -34.91 -16.80 -7.85
C GLU A 418 -34.19 -17.10 -6.53
N VAL A 419 -34.21 -16.14 -5.60
CA VAL A 419 -33.61 -16.28 -4.27
C VAL A 419 -34.35 -17.36 -3.50
N ALA A 420 -33.67 -18.48 -3.25
CA ALA A 420 -34.21 -19.54 -2.40
C ALA A 420 -34.27 -19.04 -0.95
N ARG A 421 -35.40 -19.28 -0.29
CA ARG A 421 -35.53 -19.05 1.16
C ARG A 421 -34.62 -20.03 1.89
N GLY A 422 -33.78 -19.52 2.79
CA GLY A 422 -32.86 -20.36 3.56
C GLY A 422 -32.00 -19.57 4.55
N SER A 423 -31.33 -20.31 5.42
CA SER A 423 -30.39 -19.75 6.39
C SER A 423 -29.12 -20.58 6.43
N ARG A 424 -27.97 -19.91 6.50
CA ARG A 424 -26.64 -20.51 6.52
C ARG A 424 -25.82 -19.86 7.62
N TRP A 425 -24.92 -20.60 8.23
CA TRP A 425 -24.11 -20.10 9.34
C TRP A 425 -22.65 -20.55 9.25
N TYR A 426 -21.78 -19.80 9.92
CA TYR A 426 -20.38 -20.15 10.15
C TYR A 426 -19.96 -19.79 11.58
N LEU A 427 -18.81 -20.31 12.00
CA LEU A 427 -18.23 -20.03 13.31
C LEU A 427 -16.73 -19.71 13.18
N ASN A 428 -16.24 -18.67 13.87
CA ASN A 428 -14.79 -18.51 14.02
C ASN A 428 -14.22 -19.47 15.07
N TRP A 429 -12.95 -19.83 14.91
CA TRP A 429 -12.20 -20.58 15.90
C TRP A 429 -11.26 -19.65 16.68
N PRO A 430 -10.63 -20.14 17.78
CA PRO A 430 -9.63 -19.36 18.50
C PRO A 430 -8.38 -19.00 17.67
N LEU A 431 -8.08 -19.80 16.64
CA LEU A 431 -7.00 -19.53 15.69
C LEU A 431 -7.58 -19.13 14.32
N PRO A 432 -6.87 -18.31 13.52
CA PRO A 432 -7.28 -18.01 12.16
C PRO A 432 -7.43 -19.29 11.31
N THR A 433 -8.50 -19.33 10.54
CA THR A 433 -8.93 -20.47 9.70
C THR A 433 -9.03 -20.12 8.22
N SER A 434 -8.64 -18.90 7.86
CA SER A 434 -8.45 -18.49 6.48
C SER A 434 -7.12 -17.78 6.34
N HIS A 435 -6.57 -17.85 5.14
CA HIS A 435 -5.30 -17.23 4.79
C HIS A 435 -5.47 -16.51 3.47
N SER A 436 -5.07 -15.24 3.43
CA SER A 436 -4.98 -14.45 2.21
C SER A 436 -3.53 -14.22 1.79
N GLU A 437 -2.65 -13.93 2.74
CA GLU A 437 -1.26 -13.57 2.48
C GLU A 437 -0.35 -13.75 3.70
N SER A 438 0.94 -13.79 3.40
CA SER A 438 2.06 -13.57 4.33
C SER A 438 2.72 -12.26 3.92
N SER A 439 2.22 -11.14 4.45
CA SER A 439 2.38 -9.79 3.91
C SER A 439 3.79 -9.40 3.45
N ILE A 440 4.82 -9.75 4.24
CA ILE A 440 6.21 -9.39 3.92
C ILE A 440 7.02 -10.54 3.33
N ALA A 441 6.46 -11.74 3.21
CA ALA A 441 7.20 -12.94 2.81
C ALA A 441 7.83 -12.75 1.43
N GLY A 442 7.07 -12.22 0.47
CA GLY A 442 7.55 -11.93 -0.89
C GLY A 442 8.72 -10.94 -0.90
N LEU A 443 8.68 -9.89 -0.07
CA LEU A 443 9.76 -8.89 0.00
C LEU A 443 11.07 -9.46 0.54
N VAL A 444 11.01 -10.48 1.40
CA VAL A 444 12.19 -11.14 1.98
C VAL A 444 12.52 -12.48 1.33
N GLY A 445 11.90 -12.80 0.19
CA GLY A 445 12.15 -14.03 -0.57
C GLY A 445 11.66 -15.32 0.11
N LEU A 446 10.70 -15.21 1.03
CA LEU A 446 10.06 -16.35 1.69
C LEU A 446 8.78 -16.77 0.94
N PRO A 447 8.45 -18.08 0.94
CA PRO A 447 7.24 -18.56 0.29
C PRO A 447 5.98 -18.08 1.01
N ASP A 448 4.93 -17.81 0.23
CA ASP A 448 3.60 -17.50 0.74
C ASP A 448 2.63 -18.64 0.37
N PRO A 449 2.01 -19.32 1.36
CA PRO A 449 1.05 -20.40 1.08
C PRO A 449 -0.10 -19.97 0.16
N ALA A 450 -0.72 -20.93 -0.53
CA ALA A 450 -1.91 -20.63 -1.33
C ALA A 450 -3.06 -20.18 -0.41
N PRO A 451 -3.90 -19.21 -0.84
CA PRO A 451 -5.05 -18.76 -0.05
C PRO A 451 -6.04 -19.89 0.21
N TYR A 452 -6.59 -19.94 1.42
CA TYR A 452 -7.57 -20.97 1.81
C TYR A 452 -8.62 -20.46 2.79
N ASP A 453 -9.71 -21.22 2.92
CA ASP A 453 -10.74 -21.09 3.95
C ASP A 453 -11.12 -22.49 4.46
N LEU A 454 -11.09 -22.72 5.76
CA LEU A 454 -11.50 -24.01 6.33
C LEU A 454 -13.02 -24.18 6.35
N ALA A 455 -13.50 -25.37 6.02
CA ALA A 455 -14.94 -25.66 6.01
C ALA A 455 -15.59 -25.37 7.38
N GLY A 456 -16.78 -24.76 7.35
CA GLY A 456 -17.53 -24.37 8.56
C GLY A 456 -17.14 -23.02 9.17
N THR A 457 -16.09 -22.36 8.66
CA THR A 457 -15.65 -21.04 9.14
C THR A 457 -15.82 -19.92 8.10
N TYR A 458 -16.52 -20.20 7.00
CA TYR A 458 -16.90 -19.22 5.99
C TYR A 458 -18.22 -19.60 5.33
N LEU A 459 -18.82 -18.63 4.62
CA LEU A 459 -19.92 -18.84 3.68
C LEU A 459 -19.51 -18.34 2.30
N GLY A 460 -19.77 -19.16 1.27
CA GLY A 460 -19.58 -18.79 -0.14
C GLY A 460 -20.90 -18.78 -0.91
N TRP A 461 -21.06 -17.83 -1.83
CA TRP A 461 -22.14 -17.78 -2.82
C TRP A 461 -21.56 -17.82 -4.22
N ARG A 462 -22.03 -18.72 -5.07
CA ARG A 462 -21.44 -19.01 -6.40
C ARG A 462 -22.39 -18.68 -7.53
N SER A 463 -21.88 -18.05 -8.58
CA SER A 463 -22.61 -17.90 -9.84
C SER A 463 -22.83 -19.24 -10.54
N ALA A 464 -23.73 -19.27 -11.53
CA ALA A 464 -23.69 -20.29 -12.58
C ALA A 464 -22.34 -20.26 -13.32
N PRO A 465 -21.93 -21.35 -14.01
CA PRO A 465 -20.80 -21.29 -14.91
C PRO A 465 -21.04 -20.21 -15.95
N LEU A 466 -20.05 -19.35 -16.15
CA LEU A 466 -20.11 -18.26 -17.11
C LEU A 466 -20.21 -18.83 -18.54
N THR A 467 -21.19 -18.39 -19.32
CA THR A 467 -21.35 -18.79 -20.73
C THR A 467 -20.45 -17.98 -21.67
N ALA A 468 -19.92 -16.86 -21.19
CA ALA A 468 -18.97 -15.97 -21.86
C ALA A 468 -18.06 -15.31 -20.81
N PRO A 469 -16.84 -14.83 -21.16
CA PRO A 469 -15.98 -14.18 -20.18
C PRO A 469 -16.59 -12.87 -19.65
N ALA A 470 -16.35 -12.60 -18.36
CA ALA A 470 -16.74 -11.37 -17.69
C ALA A 470 -15.52 -10.65 -17.13
N ASP A 471 -15.34 -9.37 -17.50
CA ASP A 471 -14.20 -8.55 -17.09
C ASP A 471 -14.68 -7.55 -16.03
N LEU A 472 -14.06 -7.62 -14.86
CA LEU A 472 -14.35 -6.79 -13.71
C LEU A 472 -13.23 -5.78 -13.52
N VAL A 473 -13.56 -4.49 -13.47
CA VAL A 473 -12.58 -3.40 -13.31
C VAL A 473 -13.17 -2.38 -12.35
N GLY A 474 -12.73 -2.39 -11.09
CA GLY A 474 -13.22 -1.50 -10.05
C GLY A 474 -13.47 -2.22 -8.74
N SER A 475 -14.07 -1.52 -7.78
CA SER A 475 -14.37 -2.03 -6.43
C SER A 475 -15.79 -2.59 -6.36
N PRO A 476 -15.97 -3.92 -6.19
CA PRO A 476 -17.27 -4.52 -5.92
C PRO A 476 -17.87 -4.02 -4.61
N ARG A 477 -19.19 -4.10 -4.49
CA ARG A 477 -19.91 -3.67 -3.28
C ARG A 477 -20.90 -4.74 -2.84
N ALA A 478 -20.88 -5.12 -1.57
CA ALA A 478 -21.80 -6.12 -1.03
C ALA A 478 -22.66 -5.54 0.09
N THR A 479 -23.98 -5.60 -0.02
CA THR A 479 -24.87 -5.28 1.13
C THR A 479 -25.21 -6.56 1.85
N LEU A 480 -24.93 -6.62 3.15
CA LEU A 480 -25.07 -7.80 3.98
C LEU A 480 -25.99 -7.51 5.17
N ARG A 481 -26.75 -8.54 5.56
CA ARG A 481 -27.45 -8.59 6.83
C ARG A 481 -27.07 -9.90 7.51
N VAL A 482 -26.54 -9.80 8.73
CA VAL A 482 -26.09 -10.95 9.49
C VAL A 482 -26.77 -10.95 10.86
N ARG A 483 -26.84 -12.12 11.49
CA ARG A 483 -27.28 -12.29 12.87
C ARG A 483 -26.14 -12.89 13.67
N ALA A 484 -25.80 -12.26 14.79
CA ALA A 484 -24.72 -12.70 15.67
C ALA A 484 -25.11 -12.38 17.13
N PRO A 485 -25.95 -13.21 17.78
CA PRO A 485 -26.59 -12.86 19.05
C PRO A 485 -25.64 -12.48 20.18
N GLY A 486 -24.44 -13.10 20.21
CA GLY A 486 -23.41 -12.75 21.20
C GLY A 486 -22.81 -11.36 20.98
N THR A 487 -22.70 -10.91 19.73
CA THR A 487 -22.24 -9.57 19.38
C THR A 487 -23.36 -8.54 19.55
N GLU A 488 -24.59 -8.88 19.17
CA GLU A 488 -25.77 -8.00 19.33
C GLU A 488 -25.89 -7.48 20.78
N ARG A 489 -25.60 -8.33 21.78
CA ARG A 489 -25.63 -7.96 23.21
C ARG A 489 -24.58 -6.93 23.64
N VAL A 490 -23.47 -6.82 22.88
CA VAL A 490 -22.34 -5.92 23.18
C VAL A 490 -22.16 -4.88 22.07
N GLN A 491 -23.19 -4.66 21.25
CA GLN A 491 -23.15 -3.74 20.12
C GLN A 491 -22.81 -2.30 20.54
N ASP A 492 -23.30 -1.89 21.71
CA ASP A 492 -23.08 -0.57 22.31
C ASP A 492 -21.87 -0.53 23.28
N SER A 493 -20.98 -1.52 23.21
CA SER A 493 -19.72 -1.49 23.98
C SER A 493 -18.87 -0.28 23.59
N GLY A 494 -18.25 0.35 24.59
CA GLY A 494 -17.28 1.44 24.39
C GLY A 494 -15.92 0.97 23.85
N ASP A 495 -15.72 -0.34 23.69
CA ASP A 495 -14.54 -0.95 23.08
C ASP A 495 -14.90 -1.54 21.71
N ALA A 496 -14.34 -1.00 20.63
CA ALA A 496 -14.63 -1.48 19.28
C ALA A 496 -14.15 -2.94 19.06
N ALA A 497 -13.26 -3.48 19.90
CA ALA A 497 -12.82 -4.87 19.84
C ALA A 497 -13.96 -5.88 20.06
N ASP A 498 -15.08 -5.46 20.67
CA ASP A 498 -16.24 -6.31 20.92
C ASP A 498 -17.19 -6.43 19.72
N LYS A 499 -17.06 -5.53 18.72
CA LYS A 499 -17.83 -5.58 17.47
C LYS A 499 -17.45 -6.80 16.63
N LEU A 500 -18.41 -7.28 15.83
CA LEU A 500 -18.20 -8.42 14.93
C LEU A 500 -17.19 -8.06 13.85
N VAL A 501 -16.23 -8.95 13.61
CA VAL A 501 -15.30 -8.91 12.49
C VAL A 501 -15.64 -10.01 11.49
N LEU A 502 -15.61 -9.68 10.21
CA LEU A 502 -15.70 -10.64 9.09
C LEU A 502 -14.80 -10.19 7.94
N PHE A 503 -14.55 -11.11 7.00
CA PHE A 503 -13.63 -10.89 5.90
C PHE A 503 -14.34 -11.22 4.58
N ALA A 504 -14.65 -10.21 3.77
CA ALA A 504 -15.31 -10.38 2.49
C ALA A 504 -14.29 -10.47 1.34
N LYS A 505 -14.50 -11.35 0.36
CA LYS A 505 -13.57 -11.57 -0.75
C LYS A 505 -14.22 -12.23 -1.97
N LEU A 506 -13.52 -12.18 -3.10
CA LEU A 506 -13.93 -12.80 -4.37
C LEU A 506 -12.93 -13.87 -4.81
N TYR A 507 -13.46 -15.06 -5.11
CA TYR A 507 -12.73 -16.15 -5.74
C TYR A 507 -13.17 -16.34 -7.19
N ASP A 508 -12.22 -16.74 -8.01
CA ASP A 508 -12.44 -17.32 -9.34
C ASP A 508 -12.30 -18.84 -9.26
N LEU A 509 -13.37 -19.55 -9.62
CA LEU A 509 -13.44 -21.02 -9.60
C LEU A 509 -13.40 -21.55 -11.03
N ALA A 510 -12.32 -22.24 -11.38
CA ALA A 510 -12.18 -22.90 -12.68
C ALA A 510 -12.98 -24.21 -12.74
N PRO A 511 -13.35 -24.70 -13.95
CA PRO A 511 -14.04 -25.97 -14.13
C PRO A 511 -13.31 -27.20 -13.57
N ASP A 512 -11.99 -27.14 -13.46
CA ASP A 512 -11.15 -28.21 -12.91
C ASP A 512 -11.11 -28.23 -11.37
N GLY A 513 -11.79 -27.28 -10.72
CA GLY A 513 -11.83 -27.13 -9.26
C GLY A 513 -10.76 -26.19 -8.69
N THR A 514 -9.88 -25.62 -9.51
CA THR A 514 -8.93 -24.60 -9.08
C THR A 514 -9.68 -23.38 -8.53
N ARG A 515 -9.28 -22.93 -7.35
CA ARG A 515 -9.90 -21.81 -6.62
C ARG A 515 -8.86 -20.73 -6.37
N THR A 516 -9.00 -19.60 -7.06
CA THR A 516 -8.04 -18.49 -7.01
C THR A 516 -8.65 -17.30 -6.27
N LEU A 517 -8.04 -16.86 -5.18
CA LEU A 517 -8.40 -15.59 -4.54
C LEU A 517 -7.86 -14.45 -5.41
N VAL A 518 -8.74 -13.61 -5.97
CA VAL A 518 -8.35 -12.56 -6.92
C VAL A 518 -7.33 -11.63 -6.26
N ASN A 519 -6.12 -11.61 -6.81
CA ASN A 519 -4.96 -10.86 -6.32
C ASN A 519 -4.65 -11.02 -4.81
N ARG A 520 -5.11 -12.12 -4.19
CA ARG A 520 -4.99 -12.35 -2.74
C ARG A 520 -5.68 -11.28 -1.88
N LEU A 521 -6.59 -10.49 -2.45
CA LEU A 521 -7.20 -9.34 -1.79
C LEU A 521 -8.41 -9.72 -0.93
N VAL A 522 -8.52 -9.06 0.22
CA VAL A 522 -9.60 -9.26 1.19
C VAL A 522 -10.10 -7.90 1.68
N ALA A 523 -11.40 -7.81 1.97
CA ALA A 523 -12.05 -6.69 2.62
C ALA A 523 -12.37 -7.06 4.09
N PRO A 524 -11.51 -6.72 5.06
CA PRO A 524 -11.84 -6.84 6.47
C PRO A 524 -12.95 -5.86 6.83
N VAL A 525 -13.88 -6.31 7.66
CA VAL A 525 -15.03 -5.51 8.09
C VAL A 525 -15.18 -5.67 9.59
N ARG A 526 -15.02 -4.56 10.31
CA ARG A 526 -15.56 -4.45 11.66
C ARG A 526 -16.96 -3.86 11.54
N VAL A 527 -17.98 -4.69 11.74
CA VAL A 527 -19.37 -4.35 11.48
C VAL A 527 -19.78 -3.18 12.40
N PRO A 528 -20.16 -2.01 11.83
CA PRO A 528 -20.49 -0.83 12.63
C PRO A 528 -21.68 -1.07 13.56
N ASP A 529 -22.75 -1.66 13.00
CA ASP A 529 -23.97 -2.07 13.68
C ASP A 529 -24.44 -3.43 13.16
N VAL A 530 -24.27 -4.47 13.98
CA VAL A 530 -24.63 -5.85 13.62
C VAL A 530 -26.15 -6.09 13.58
N THR A 531 -26.94 -5.16 14.11
CA THR A 531 -28.42 -5.27 14.15
C THR A 531 -29.08 -4.77 12.86
N ARG A 532 -28.30 -4.12 11.97
CA ARG A 532 -28.78 -3.49 10.74
C ARG A 532 -28.06 -4.04 9.52
N PRO A 533 -28.64 -3.93 8.31
CA PRO A 533 -27.90 -4.12 7.09
C PRO A 533 -26.73 -3.13 7.00
N PHE A 534 -25.59 -3.60 6.55
CA PHE A 534 -24.41 -2.79 6.28
C PHE A 534 -23.88 -3.11 4.89
N THR A 535 -23.13 -2.17 4.32
CA THR A 535 -22.55 -2.35 3.00
C THR A 535 -21.04 -2.43 3.11
N VAL A 536 -20.43 -3.33 2.35
CA VAL A 536 -19.00 -3.59 2.30
C VAL A 536 -18.50 -3.19 0.93
N GLU A 537 -17.57 -2.25 0.88
CA GLU A 537 -16.75 -1.99 -0.30
C GLU A 537 -15.57 -2.96 -0.29
N LEU A 538 -15.44 -3.75 -1.36
CA LEU A 538 -14.31 -4.66 -1.53
C LEU A 538 -13.12 -3.92 -2.15
N PRO A 539 -11.88 -4.43 -1.99
CA PRO A 539 -10.74 -3.97 -2.78
C PRO A 539 -11.06 -3.98 -4.28
N GLY A 540 -10.63 -2.95 -4.97
CA GLY A 540 -10.70 -2.85 -6.41
C GLY A 540 -9.90 -3.99 -7.04
N ILE A 541 -10.48 -4.60 -8.07
CA ILE A 541 -9.83 -5.65 -8.86
C ILE A 541 -9.90 -5.34 -10.34
N VAL A 542 -8.96 -5.90 -11.07
CA VAL A 542 -8.97 -6.02 -12.52
C VAL A 542 -8.82 -7.51 -12.80
N HIS A 543 -9.91 -8.17 -13.18
CA HIS A 543 -9.93 -9.62 -13.29
C HIS A 543 -10.90 -10.08 -14.38
N ARG A 544 -10.50 -11.08 -15.17
CA ARG A 544 -11.38 -11.78 -16.10
C ARG A 544 -11.75 -13.12 -15.49
N TYR A 545 -13.06 -13.31 -15.29
CA TYR A 545 -13.61 -14.64 -15.08
C TYR A 545 -13.85 -15.26 -16.46
N ALA A 546 -13.16 -16.37 -16.76
CA ALA A 546 -13.22 -17.00 -18.08
C ALA A 546 -14.53 -17.79 -18.30
N THR A 547 -14.83 -18.15 -19.55
CA THR A 547 -15.95 -19.05 -19.86
C THR A 547 -15.82 -20.36 -19.07
N GLY A 548 -16.93 -20.83 -18.50
CA GLY A 548 -17.01 -22.02 -17.66
C GLY A 548 -16.61 -21.78 -16.20
N HIS A 549 -15.88 -20.69 -15.89
CA HIS A 549 -15.55 -20.34 -14.51
C HIS A 549 -16.79 -19.87 -13.74
N ARG A 550 -16.67 -19.79 -12.42
CA ARG A 550 -17.67 -19.20 -11.54
C ARG A 550 -17.04 -18.11 -10.67
N LEU A 551 -17.77 -17.04 -10.47
CA LEU A 551 -17.48 -16.08 -9.41
C LEU A 551 -18.02 -16.63 -8.10
N GLU A 552 -17.19 -16.65 -7.06
CA GLU A 552 -17.61 -16.96 -5.69
C GLU A 552 -17.36 -15.77 -4.77
N PHE A 553 -18.42 -15.21 -4.20
CA PHE A 553 -18.33 -14.24 -3.11
C PHE A 553 -18.31 -14.95 -1.77
N VAL A 554 -17.36 -14.58 -0.91
CA VAL A 554 -17.13 -15.24 0.37
C VAL A 554 -17.17 -14.24 1.50
N ILE A 555 -17.78 -14.63 2.62
CA ILE A 555 -17.53 -14.03 3.93
C ILE A 555 -16.89 -15.07 4.84
N ALA A 556 -15.73 -14.74 5.41
CA ALA A 556 -14.96 -15.62 6.28
C ALA A 556 -14.84 -15.05 7.70
N ALA A 557 -14.60 -15.93 8.67
CA ALA A 557 -14.62 -15.59 10.09
C ALA A 557 -13.31 -14.99 10.62
N SER A 558 -12.21 -15.14 9.86
CA SER A 558 -10.84 -14.79 10.25
C SER A 558 -9.96 -14.65 9.02
N ASP A 559 -8.79 -14.05 9.17
CA ASP A 559 -7.70 -14.12 8.20
C ASP A 559 -6.36 -14.02 8.94
N THR A 560 -5.35 -14.78 8.53
CA THR A 560 -4.03 -14.80 9.20
C THR A 560 -3.29 -13.46 9.18
N ALA A 561 -3.57 -12.59 8.21
CA ALA A 561 -2.92 -11.28 8.10
C ALA A 561 -3.48 -10.23 9.07
N TYR A 562 -4.58 -10.54 9.78
CA TYR A 562 -5.37 -9.58 10.55
C TYR A 562 -5.70 -10.07 11.96
N VAL A 563 -5.91 -9.13 12.89
CA VAL A 563 -6.47 -9.43 14.21
C VAL A 563 -7.98 -9.58 14.10
N GLY A 564 -8.48 -10.81 14.25
CA GLY A 564 -9.88 -11.16 14.08
C GLY A 564 -10.77 -10.90 15.30
N ASN A 565 -11.84 -11.69 15.41
CA ASN A 565 -12.84 -11.58 16.48
C ASN A 565 -12.26 -11.85 17.88
N ARG A 566 -12.72 -11.08 18.87
CA ARG A 566 -12.56 -11.43 20.27
C ARG A 566 -13.60 -12.49 20.67
N GLY A 567 -13.11 -13.67 21.03
CA GLY A 567 -13.96 -14.82 21.39
C GLY A 567 -14.68 -15.42 20.19
N ILE A 568 -15.57 -16.38 20.47
CA ILE A 568 -16.34 -17.08 19.45
C ILE A 568 -17.63 -16.31 19.16
N ARG A 569 -17.85 -16.01 17.88
CA ARG A 569 -18.94 -15.21 17.31
C ARG A 569 -19.62 -16.03 16.19
N PRO A 570 -20.64 -16.86 16.50
CA PRO A 570 -21.44 -17.51 15.47
C PRO A 570 -22.15 -16.45 14.62
N VAL A 571 -22.11 -16.62 13.30
CA VAL A 571 -22.75 -15.71 12.35
C VAL A 571 -23.73 -16.48 11.49
N THR A 572 -24.95 -15.98 11.38
CA THR A 572 -25.99 -16.53 10.52
C THR A 572 -26.39 -15.51 9.47
N VAL A 573 -26.53 -15.94 8.22
CA VAL A 573 -27.09 -15.16 7.11
C VAL A 573 -28.39 -15.82 6.68
N THR A 574 -29.45 -15.03 6.59
CA THR A 574 -30.76 -15.49 6.11
C THR A 574 -31.06 -14.78 4.81
N SER A 575 -31.62 -15.53 3.87
CA SER A 575 -32.00 -15.03 2.55
C SER A 575 -33.43 -15.43 2.24
N ALA A 576 -34.19 -14.49 1.70
CA ALA A 576 -35.49 -14.66 1.09
C ALA A 576 -35.64 -13.64 -0.06
N PRO A 577 -36.54 -13.84 -1.03
CA PRO A 577 -36.75 -12.88 -2.13
C PRO A 577 -36.94 -11.43 -1.64
N GLU A 578 -37.72 -11.26 -0.58
CA GLU A 578 -38.01 -9.97 0.06
C GLU A 578 -36.85 -9.40 0.90
N ASP A 579 -35.96 -10.25 1.44
CA ASP A 579 -34.90 -9.87 2.38
C ASP A 579 -33.64 -10.71 2.15
N THR A 580 -32.70 -10.17 1.37
CA THR A 580 -31.44 -10.82 1.07
C THR A 580 -30.32 -9.82 0.82
N GLY A 581 -29.09 -10.27 1.06
CA GLY A 581 -27.88 -9.53 0.70
C GLY A 581 -27.70 -9.43 -0.81
N THR A 582 -26.91 -8.45 -1.23
CA THR A 582 -26.60 -8.22 -2.65
C THR A 582 -25.10 -8.10 -2.87
N LEU A 583 -24.67 -8.38 -4.10
CA LEU A 583 -23.33 -8.14 -4.61
C LEU A 583 -23.44 -7.34 -5.91
N GLU A 584 -22.88 -6.14 -5.92
CA GLU A 584 -22.81 -5.24 -7.06
C GLU A 584 -21.39 -5.28 -7.67
N LEU A 585 -21.32 -5.43 -8.99
CA LEU A 585 -20.08 -5.66 -9.74
C LEU A 585 -19.85 -4.53 -10.77
N PRO A 586 -18.65 -3.95 -10.87
CA PRO A 586 -18.26 -3.05 -11.96
C PRO A 586 -17.75 -3.84 -13.16
N LEU A 587 -18.68 -4.31 -14.00
CA LEU A 587 -18.36 -5.04 -15.22
C LEU A 587 -18.13 -4.09 -16.39
N VAL A 588 -17.03 -4.30 -17.11
CA VAL A 588 -16.72 -3.62 -18.38
C VAL A 588 -16.98 -4.51 -19.59
N ARG A 589 -17.11 -5.82 -19.38
CA ARG A 589 -17.47 -6.80 -20.41
C ARG A 589 -18.20 -7.97 -19.78
N GLY A 590 -19.17 -8.52 -20.51
CA GLY A 590 -19.88 -9.73 -20.10
C GLY A 590 -20.86 -9.50 -18.94
N ARG A 591 -21.36 -10.60 -18.39
CA ARG A 591 -22.28 -10.66 -17.25
C ARG A 591 -21.97 -11.88 -16.39
N VAL A 592 -22.28 -11.79 -15.11
CA VAL A 592 -22.19 -12.89 -14.15
C VAL A 592 -23.60 -13.33 -13.75
N GLY A 593 -23.95 -14.59 -13.89
CA GLY A 593 -25.34 -15.05 -13.66
C GLY A 593 -26.06 -15.31 -14.96
#